data_AF-A0A935VC45-F1
#
_entry.id   AF-A0A935VC45-F1
#
_cell.length_a   1.000
_cell.length_b   1.000
_cell.length_c   1.000
_cell.angle_alpha   90.00
_cell.angle_beta   90.00
_cell.angle_gamma   90.00
#
_symmetry.space_group_name_H-M   'P 1'
#
loop_
_entity.id
_entity.type
_entity.pdbx_description
1 polymer ?
#
loop_
_entity_poly.entity_id
_entity_poly.type
_entity_poly.pdbx_seq_one_letter_code
_entity_poly.pdbx_strand_id
1 'polypeptide(L)'
;MKVARIYAEMKRRSSVLESLIVHTGQHYDAAMSDSFFEDSRDAQTDVYLGVGSGSHAVQTKVMTEFEPVLLEHKPDWVVVVGDVNLDHRLHSSQ
;
A
#
# COMPACT_ATOMS: atom_id res chain seq x y z
N MET A 1 -6.11 -2.81 -11.45
CA MET A 1 -6.10 -2.50 -10.00
C MET A 1 -7.02 -1.32 -9.70
N LYS A 2 -7.86 -1.40 -8.64
CA LYS A 2 -8.84 -0.36 -8.29
C LYS A 2 -8.20 0.91 -7.69
N VAL A 3 -7.08 0.77 -6.97
CA VAL A 3 -6.42 1.86 -6.23
C VAL A 3 -5.86 2.97 -7.14
N ALA A 4 -5.20 2.67 -8.28
CA ALA A 4 -4.66 3.75 -9.14
C ALA A 4 -5.72 4.72 -9.61
N ARG A 5 -6.91 4.23 -10.00
CA ARG A 5 -7.92 5.13 -10.56
C ARG A 5 -8.42 6.11 -9.50
N ILE A 6 -8.48 5.65 -8.24
CA ILE A 6 -8.81 6.48 -7.09
C ILE A 6 -7.68 7.50 -6.84
N TYR A 7 -6.43 7.03 -6.72
CA TYR A 7 -5.28 7.91 -6.44
C TYR A 7 -5.04 8.94 -7.56
N ALA A 8 -5.17 8.55 -8.83
CA ALA A 8 -5.06 9.46 -9.96
C ALA A 8 -6.15 10.55 -9.96
N GLU A 9 -7.38 10.21 -9.53
CA GLU A 9 -8.44 11.21 -9.36
C GLU A 9 -8.19 12.12 -8.16
N MET A 10 -7.66 11.59 -7.06
CA MET A 10 -7.25 12.40 -5.91
C MET A 10 -6.16 13.40 -6.30
N LYS A 11 -5.13 12.98 -7.05
CA LYS A 11 -4.10 13.89 -7.58
C LYS A 11 -4.66 14.98 -8.49
N ARG A 12 -5.67 14.66 -9.32
CA ARG A 12 -6.36 15.68 -10.14
C ARG A 12 -7.10 16.73 -9.30
N ARG A 13 -7.47 16.39 -8.07
CA ARG A 13 -8.17 17.27 -7.12
C ARG A 13 -7.22 17.82 -6.05
N SER A 14 -5.92 17.94 -6.34
CA SER A 14 -4.90 18.40 -5.40
C SER A 14 -5.12 19.82 -4.86
N SER A 15 -5.96 20.63 -5.50
CA SER A 15 -6.36 21.95 -4.99
C SER A 15 -7.25 21.89 -3.75
N VAL A 16 -7.89 20.74 -3.48
CA VAL A 16 -8.83 20.55 -2.37
C VAL A 16 -8.57 19.28 -1.56
N LEU A 17 -7.67 18.40 -2.02
CA LEU A 17 -7.29 17.17 -1.36
C LEU A 17 -5.78 17.03 -1.34
N GLU A 18 -5.21 16.85 -0.15
CA GLU A 18 -3.86 16.33 0.00
C GLU A 18 -3.94 14.80 0.08
N SER A 19 -3.11 14.10 -0.70
CA SER A 19 -3.17 12.64 -0.79
C SER A 19 -1.80 12.01 -0.60
N LEU A 20 -1.72 11.05 0.31
CA LEU A 20 -0.55 10.22 0.57
C LEU A 20 -0.89 8.77 0.23
N ILE A 21 -0.06 8.09 -0.57
CA ILE A 21 -0.19 6.65 -0.81
C ILE A 21 0.86 5.86 -0.01
N VAL A 22 0.36 4.91 0.78
CA VAL A 22 1.17 4.02 1.62
C VAL A 22 1.15 2.62 1.03
N HIS A 23 2.33 2.07 0.74
CA HIS A 23 2.49 0.73 0.23
C HIS A 23 3.05 -0.19 1.32
N THR A 24 2.31 -1.22 1.73
CA THR A 24 2.68 -2.08 2.87
C THR A 24 3.83 -3.04 2.57
N GLY A 25 4.09 -3.30 1.28
CA GLY A 25 5.08 -4.29 0.83
C GLY A 25 4.51 -5.70 0.67
N GLN A 26 3.22 -5.89 0.92
CA GLN A 26 2.53 -7.16 0.66
C GLN A 26 2.32 -7.34 -0.85
N HIS A 27 2.54 -8.57 -1.35
CA HIS A 27 2.42 -8.95 -2.77
C HIS A 27 3.35 -8.17 -3.74
N TYR A 28 4.66 -8.20 -3.49
CA TYR A 28 5.64 -7.80 -4.50
C TYR A 28 5.85 -8.93 -5.52
N ASP A 29 4.85 -9.15 -6.39
CA ASP A 29 5.10 -9.83 -7.66
C ASP A 29 5.24 -8.73 -8.71
N ALA A 30 6.47 -8.53 -9.20
CA ALA A 30 6.80 -7.48 -10.17
C ALA A 30 5.85 -7.50 -11.38
N ALA A 31 5.35 -8.69 -11.75
CA ALA A 31 4.36 -8.87 -12.82
C ALA A 31 3.00 -8.16 -12.61
N MET A 32 2.62 -7.81 -11.37
CA MET A 32 1.44 -6.98 -11.08
C MET A 32 1.76 -5.49 -10.87
N SER A 33 3.04 -5.13 -10.79
CA SER A 33 3.57 -3.79 -10.54
C SER A 33 4.19 -3.15 -11.79
N ASP A 34 4.65 -3.93 -12.76
CA ASP A 34 5.42 -3.45 -13.91
C ASP A 34 4.58 -2.50 -14.77
N SER A 35 3.29 -2.75 -14.95
CA SER A 35 2.40 -1.84 -15.70
C SER A 35 1.75 -0.72 -14.85
N PHE A 36 2.14 -0.56 -13.58
CA PHE A 36 1.63 0.50 -12.69
C PHE A 36 2.67 1.58 -12.39
N PHE A 37 3.94 1.18 -12.29
CA PHE A 37 5.06 2.04 -11.83
C PHE A 37 6.18 2.19 -12.87
N GLU A 38 5.98 1.74 -14.11
CA GLU A 38 6.97 1.75 -15.19
C GLU A 38 7.54 3.15 -15.51
N ASP A 39 6.85 4.23 -15.11
CA ASP A 39 7.34 5.61 -15.29
C ASP A 39 8.11 6.19 -14.09
N SER A 40 8.14 5.56 -12.92
CA SER A 40 9.03 5.98 -11.84
C SER A 40 9.10 4.93 -10.73
N ARG A 41 10.21 4.20 -10.64
CA ARG A 41 10.39 3.19 -9.59
C ARG A 41 10.49 3.77 -8.17
N ASP A 42 10.66 5.09 -8.06
CA ASP A 42 10.78 5.79 -6.78
C ASP A 42 9.79 6.97 -6.58
N ALA A 43 9.04 7.41 -7.60
CA ALA A 43 8.28 8.68 -7.53
C ALA A 43 6.75 8.55 -7.33
N GLN A 44 6.23 7.33 -7.13
CA GLN A 44 4.78 7.11 -7.01
C GLN A 44 4.29 6.62 -5.65
N THR A 45 5.16 6.15 -4.76
CA THR A 45 4.78 5.80 -3.38
C THR A 45 5.34 6.81 -2.42
N ASP A 46 4.47 7.52 -1.72
CA ASP A 46 4.88 8.52 -0.74
C ASP A 46 5.49 7.85 0.50
N VAL A 47 4.99 6.66 0.87
CA VAL A 47 5.54 5.84 1.96
C VAL A 47 5.55 4.35 1.59
N TYR A 48 6.66 3.66 1.86
CA TYR A 48 6.80 2.21 1.71
C TYR A 48 7.17 1.56 3.05
N LEU A 49 6.30 0.69 3.60
CA LEU A 49 6.48 0.09 4.93
C LEU A 49 7.38 -1.17 4.93
N GLY A 50 7.56 -1.82 3.77
CA GLY A 50 8.49 -2.95 3.64
C GLY A 50 8.16 -4.20 4.48
N VAL A 51 6.93 -4.39 4.95
CA VAL A 51 6.54 -5.50 5.84
C VAL A 51 6.53 -6.86 5.12
N GLY A 52 6.37 -6.88 3.79
CA GLY A 52 6.39 -8.10 2.99
C GLY A 52 5.15 -8.97 3.14
N SER A 53 5.07 -10.07 2.38
CA SER A 53 4.11 -11.15 2.63
C SER A 53 4.65 -12.12 3.70
N GLY A 54 3.76 -12.72 4.50
CA GLY A 54 4.17 -13.62 5.58
C GLY A 54 3.00 -14.14 6.41
N SER A 55 3.28 -14.79 7.53
CA SER A 55 2.24 -15.26 8.46
C SER A 55 1.41 -14.09 9.01
N HIS A 56 0.22 -14.36 9.58
CA HIS A 56 -0.60 -13.34 10.25
C HIS A 56 0.20 -12.48 11.25
N ALA A 57 1.12 -13.11 11.99
CA ALA A 57 1.99 -12.41 12.94
C ALA A 57 2.94 -11.42 12.24
N VAL A 58 3.48 -11.77 11.07
CA VAL A 58 4.29 -10.87 10.25
C VAL A 58 3.44 -9.74 9.68
N GLN A 59 2.23 -10.05 9.21
CA GLN A 59 1.32 -9.04 8.66
C GLN A 59 0.79 -8.06 9.72
N THR A 60 0.73 -8.47 11.00
CA THR A 60 0.37 -7.57 12.11
C THR A 60 1.38 -6.42 12.27
N LYS A 61 2.63 -6.59 11.81
CA LYS A 61 3.63 -5.51 11.78
C LYS A 61 3.22 -4.35 10.89
N VAL A 62 2.31 -4.52 9.93
CA VAL A 62 1.76 -3.40 9.16
C VAL A 62 1.19 -2.34 10.10
N MET A 63 0.52 -2.73 11.19
CA MET A 63 -0.06 -1.77 12.13
C MET A 63 1.03 -0.99 12.88
N THR A 64 2.12 -1.65 13.28
CA THR A 64 3.23 -0.98 13.99
C THR A 64 4.03 -0.07 13.08
N GLU A 65 4.22 -0.43 11.81
CA GLU A 65 4.90 0.41 10.83
C GLU A 65 4.01 1.54 10.30
N PHE A 66 2.69 1.35 10.29
CA PHE A 66 1.74 2.36 9.83
C PHE A 66 1.44 3.44 10.89
N GLU A 67 1.52 3.11 12.18
CA GLU A 67 1.26 4.07 13.26
C GLU A 67 2.13 5.35 13.18
N PRO A 68 3.46 5.28 12.98
CA PRO A 68 4.29 6.46 12.78
C PRO A 68 3.80 7.37 11.64
N VAL A 69 3.34 6.78 10.54
CA VAL A 69 2.80 7.52 9.38
C VAL A 69 1.55 8.31 9.78
N LEU A 70 0.66 7.70 10.57
CA LEU A 70 -0.54 8.37 11.06
C LEU A 70 -0.20 9.51 12.04
N LEU A 71 0.81 9.32 12.90
CA LEU A 71 1.23 10.33 13.87
C LEU A 71 1.92 11.52 13.21
N GLU A 72 2.69 11.27 12.14
CA GLU A 72 3.39 12.27 11.35
C GLU A 72 2.42 13.07 10.47
N HIS A 73 1.67 12.38 9.61
CA HIS A 73 0.83 13.02 8.59
C HIS A 73 -0.56 13.43 9.08
N LYS A 74 -1.04 12.85 10.19
CA LYS A 74 -2.34 13.15 10.82
C LYS A 74 -3.49 13.28 9.81
N PRO A 75 -3.72 12.25 8.98
CA PRO A 75 -4.73 12.33 7.92
C PRO A 75 -6.14 12.43 8.52
N ASP A 76 -7.00 13.25 7.90
CA ASP A 76 -8.44 13.30 8.24
C ASP A 76 -9.17 12.02 7.86
N TRP A 77 -8.69 11.32 6.82
CA TRP A 77 -9.30 10.11 6.27
C TRP A 77 -8.25 9.08 5.89
N VAL A 78 -8.52 7.82 6.23
CA VAL A 78 -7.75 6.66 5.76
C VAL A 78 -8.66 5.81 4.90
N VAL A 79 -8.24 5.56 3.65
CA VAL A 79 -8.96 4.72 2.70
C VAL A 79 -8.18 3.43 2.46
N VAL A 80 -8.73 2.32 2.93
CA VAL A 80 -8.20 0.97 2.66
C VAL A 80 -9.03 0.34 1.55
N VAL A 81 -8.38 -0.14 0.49
CA VAL A 81 -9.08 -0.68 -0.68
C VAL A 81 -8.94 -2.19 -0.74
N GLY A 82 -10.10 -2.87 -0.71
CA GLY A 82 -10.20 -4.33 -0.79
C GLY A 82 -10.57 -4.97 0.54
N ASP A 83 -10.70 -6.30 0.52
CA ASP A 83 -10.63 -7.13 1.71
C ASP A 83 -9.16 -7.56 1.82
N VAL A 84 -8.40 -6.90 2.69
CA VAL A 84 -7.05 -7.34 3.04
C VAL A 84 -7.21 -8.56 3.94
N ASN A 85 -7.50 -9.70 3.32
CA ASN A 85 -7.39 -10.97 4.00
C ASN A 85 -5.93 -11.18 4.39
N LEU A 86 -5.72 -11.37 5.69
CA LEU A 86 -4.54 -12.00 6.24
C LEU A 86 -4.57 -13.47 5.80
N ASP A 87 -4.37 -13.78 4.51
CA ASP A 87 -4.66 -15.12 4.02
C ASP A 87 -3.52 -16.10 4.37
N HIS A 88 -3.88 -17.22 4.99
CA HIS A 88 -2.98 -18.22 5.55
C HIS A 88 -2.55 -19.21 4.45
N ARG A 89 -1.66 -18.80 3.54
CA ARG A 89 -1.02 -19.78 2.63
C ARG A 89 0.13 -20.49 3.34
N LEU A 90 -0.20 -21.58 4.03
CA LEU A 90 0.76 -22.65 4.31
C LEU A 90 1.24 -23.23 2.98
N HIS A 91 2.53 -23.55 2.96
CA HIS A 91 3.25 -24.06 1.81
C HIS A 91 2.60 -25.35 1.27
N SER A 92 2.52 -25.47 -0.04
CA SER A 92 2.63 -26.76 -0.72
C SER A 92 3.59 -26.60 -1.89
N SER A 93 4.88 -26.73 -1.59
CA SER A 93 5.88 -27.16 -2.55
C SER A 93 5.54 -28.58 -3.00
N GLN A 94 5.21 -28.72 -4.29
CA GLN A 94 5.62 -29.85 -5.13
C GLN A 94 6.19 -29.28 -6.41
#